data_AF-A0A5N6VSM1-F1
#
_entry.id   AF-A0A5N6VSM1-F1
#
_cell.length_a   1.000
_cell.length_b   1.000
_cell.length_c   1.000
_cell.angle_alpha   90.00
_cell.angle_beta   90.00
_cell.angle_gamma   90.00
#
_symmetry.space_group_name_H-M   'P 1'
#
loop_
_entity.id
_entity.type
_entity.pdbx_description
1 polymer ?
#
loop_
_entity_poly.entity_id
_entity_poly.type
_entity_poly.pdbx_seq_one_letter_code
_entity_poly.pdbx_strand_id
1 'polypeptide(L)'
;MPYSGLPVTSHASVGITVSPVGPLPRPILSREWEHPAHLPPESLRRDYNFAKPAENPEYLVERHGRRNSEKAKGTVRYHSQRRPSNRDEFDGPHQLLDIPSPRIIAAQGRDLPHLPTNLDVSEQDRILSAVNDRLSQCAFDFVAKYQFPIPLEPDKRQVRVPSDREWTEWVYLLKRLATKRRIPARVLYNGQIKQLVTVLENSLEMRHAAKHQSRPIKDDRNVLQLISAGTQVAKILKDASAMEYLDRLYVDTEKRIQDRRTRRVKFANP
;
A
#
# COMPACT_ATOMS: atom_id res chain seq x y z
N MET A 1 -9.94 58.99 -58.69
CA MET A 1 -10.56 57.68 -58.42
C MET A 1 -10.69 56.96 -59.76
N PRO A 2 -9.97 55.84 -59.98
CA PRO A 2 -9.71 55.32 -61.31
C PRO A 2 -10.71 54.27 -61.79
N TYR A 3 -10.69 54.15 -63.11
CA TYR A 3 -11.31 53.20 -64.03
C TYR A 3 -10.75 51.76 -63.90
N SER A 4 -11.63 50.79 -64.22
CA SER A 4 -11.47 49.58 -65.07
C SER A 4 -10.34 48.56 -64.78
N GLY A 5 -10.47 47.26 -65.02
CA GLY A 5 -11.46 46.48 -65.77
C GLY A 5 -11.21 44.96 -65.60
N LEU A 6 -12.23 44.20 -65.98
CA LEU A 6 -12.38 42.74 -65.97
C LEU A 6 -11.58 42.06 -67.13
N PRO A 7 -11.82 40.78 -67.53
CA PRO A 7 -11.87 39.46 -66.85
C PRO A 7 -11.00 38.39 -67.59
N VAL A 8 -11.26 37.08 -67.36
CA VAL A 8 -11.29 35.95 -68.35
C VAL A 8 -10.32 34.76 -68.14
N THR A 9 -10.91 33.64 -67.65
CA THR A 9 -10.76 32.21 -68.11
C THR A 9 -9.41 31.49 -67.89
N SER A 10 -9.27 30.16 -67.82
CA SER A 10 -10.14 28.96 -67.82
C SER A 10 -9.23 27.72 -67.75
N HIS A 11 -9.75 26.60 -67.22
CA HIS A 11 -9.47 25.18 -67.58
C HIS A 11 -8.01 24.65 -67.46
N ALA A 12 -7.70 23.36 -67.39
CA ALA A 12 -8.29 22.14 -66.85
C ALA A 12 -7.23 21.01 -67.07
N SER A 13 -7.08 20.11 -66.09
CA SER A 13 -6.90 18.65 -66.27
C SER A 13 -5.58 17.97 -66.76
N VAL A 14 -5.28 16.84 -66.07
CA VAL A 14 -4.69 15.52 -66.48
C VAL A 14 -3.17 15.24 -66.35
N GLY A 15 -2.85 14.08 -65.73
CA GLY A 15 -1.77 13.14 -66.13
C GLY A 15 -0.66 12.89 -65.10
N ILE A 16 -0.52 11.74 -64.38
CA ILE A 16 -0.15 10.34 -64.74
C ILE A 16 1.37 10.01 -64.56
N THR A 17 1.66 9.15 -63.56
CA THR A 17 2.64 8.01 -63.41
C THR A 17 4.18 8.06 -63.69
N VAL A 18 4.94 7.53 -62.69
CA VAL A 18 6.00 6.46 -62.69
C VAL A 18 7.50 6.76 -63.04
N SER A 19 8.37 6.40 -62.06
CA SER A 19 9.80 5.90 -61.94
C SER A 19 10.76 5.85 -63.18
N PRO A 20 12.14 5.78 -63.11
CA PRO A 20 12.99 4.81 -62.32
C PRO A 20 14.52 5.10 -62.00
N VAL A 21 15.14 4.26 -61.12
CA VAL A 21 16.51 3.61 -61.09
C VAL A 21 17.82 4.48 -61.14
N GLY A 22 18.95 4.29 -60.44
CA GLY A 22 19.64 3.27 -59.58
C GLY A 22 21.07 3.83 -59.16
N PRO A 23 22.11 3.09 -58.67
CA PRO A 23 22.33 1.64 -58.53
C PRO A 23 22.92 1.11 -57.17
N LEU A 24 23.05 -0.24 -57.08
CA LEU A 24 23.59 -1.11 -56.00
C LEU A 24 25.14 -1.29 -56.05
N PRO A 25 25.78 -1.84 -54.98
CA PRO A 25 26.07 -3.29 -54.86
C PRO A 25 25.91 -3.91 -53.43
N ARG A 26 25.71 -5.25 -53.37
CA ARG A 26 25.58 -6.19 -52.22
C ARG A 26 26.95 -6.84 -51.83
N PRO A 27 27.08 -7.84 -50.90
CA PRO A 27 26.25 -8.34 -49.75
C PRO A 27 27.08 -8.62 -48.44
N ILE A 28 26.45 -9.05 -47.33
CA ILE A 28 26.76 -10.27 -46.50
C ILE A 28 25.76 -10.41 -45.32
N LEU A 29 25.53 -11.67 -44.96
CA LEU A 29 24.52 -12.32 -44.11
C LEU A 29 24.61 -12.11 -42.58
N SER A 30 23.46 -12.38 -41.93
CA SER A 30 23.26 -12.98 -40.60
C SER A 30 23.48 -12.15 -39.33
N ARG A 31 22.42 -12.00 -38.50
CA ARG A 31 22.15 -12.94 -37.40
C ARG A 31 20.88 -12.55 -36.63
N GLU A 32 19.85 -13.34 -36.87
CA GLU A 32 18.66 -13.55 -36.04
C GLU A 32 19.07 -14.20 -34.71
N TRP A 33 18.57 -13.69 -33.59
CA TRP A 33 18.66 -14.35 -32.29
C TRP A 33 17.25 -14.74 -31.87
N GLU A 34 16.90 -15.99 -32.18
CA GLU A 34 15.79 -16.71 -31.59
C GLU A 34 16.12 -17.01 -30.11
N HIS A 35 15.16 -16.73 -29.22
CA HIS A 35 15.21 -17.14 -27.81
C HIS A 35 14.41 -18.44 -27.61
N PRO A 36 15.01 -19.51 -27.07
CA PRO A 36 14.34 -20.80 -26.94
C PRO A 36 13.61 -20.90 -25.59
N ALA A 37 12.33 -20.55 -25.55
CA ALA A 37 11.37 -21.03 -24.54
C ALA A 37 9.92 -20.68 -24.90
N HIS A 38 9.45 -21.06 -26.09
CA HIS A 38 8.02 -21.17 -26.37
C HIS A 38 7.62 -22.65 -26.25
N LEU A 39 6.82 -22.99 -25.25
CA LEU A 39 6.15 -24.29 -25.13
C LEU A 39 4.64 -24.13 -25.33
N PRO A 40 3.95 -25.13 -25.91
CA PRO A 40 2.60 -24.99 -26.45
C PRO A 40 1.51 -25.17 -25.37
N PRO A 41 0.28 -24.64 -25.60
CA PRO A 41 -0.85 -24.78 -24.68
C PRO A 41 -1.59 -26.10 -24.92
N GLU A 42 -1.09 -27.21 -24.38
CA GLU A 42 -1.77 -28.51 -24.33
C GLU A 42 -1.34 -29.25 -23.04
N SER A 43 -1.88 -28.82 -21.88
CA SER A 43 -1.77 -29.57 -20.62
C SER A 43 -2.92 -29.29 -19.64
N LEU A 44 -4.14 -29.17 -20.18
CA LEU A 44 -5.39 -29.23 -19.40
C LEU A 44 -5.93 -30.67 -19.35
N ARG A 45 -5.38 -31.53 -18.47
CA ARG A 45 -6.05 -32.72 -17.89
C ARG A 45 -5.44 -33.01 -16.50
N ARG A 46 -6.21 -32.80 -15.42
CA ARG A 46 -6.77 -33.83 -14.49
C ARG A 46 -5.71 -34.86 -14.05
N ASP A 47 -5.38 -35.00 -12.77
CA ASP A 47 -6.27 -35.63 -11.78
C ASP A 47 -6.03 -35.24 -10.31
N TYR A 48 -7.12 -35.34 -9.55
CA TYR A 48 -7.20 -35.33 -8.09
C TYR A 48 -6.39 -36.48 -7.48
N ASN A 49 -5.67 -36.23 -6.38
CA ASN A 49 -5.46 -37.25 -5.35
C ASN A 49 -5.32 -36.63 -3.95
N PHE A 50 -6.29 -36.98 -3.10
CA PHE A 50 -6.29 -36.80 -1.66
C PHE A 50 -5.30 -37.79 -1.02
N ALA A 51 -4.39 -37.32 -0.17
CA ALA A 51 -3.74 -38.15 0.85
C ALA A 51 -3.39 -37.32 2.09
N LYS A 52 -3.77 -37.86 3.26
CA LYS A 52 -3.66 -37.29 4.62
C LYS A 52 -2.19 -37.11 5.07
N PRO A 53 -1.91 -36.21 6.04
CA PRO A 53 -0.58 -36.09 6.65
C PRO A 53 -0.38 -37.15 7.74
N ALA A 54 0.78 -37.82 7.73
CA ALA A 54 1.23 -38.73 8.78
C ALA A 54 2.28 -38.05 9.67
N GLU A 55 1.92 -37.95 10.95
CA GLU A 55 2.67 -38.00 12.22
C GLU A 55 4.20 -37.83 12.26
N ASN A 56 4.63 -37.04 13.27
CA ASN A 56 5.99 -36.82 13.79
C ASN A 56 6.83 -38.10 13.97
N PRO A 57 8.17 -37.96 13.97
CA PRO A 57 8.87 -38.28 15.22
C PRO A 57 9.98 -37.29 15.61
N GLU A 58 10.01 -36.99 16.91
CA GLU A 58 11.09 -36.35 17.65
C GLU A 58 12.32 -37.27 17.82
N TYR A 59 13.41 -36.66 18.30
CA TYR A 59 14.60 -37.25 18.95
C TYR A 59 15.73 -37.81 18.07
N LEU A 60 16.75 -36.98 17.83
CA LEU A 60 18.14 -37.44 17.77
C LEU A 60 19.02 -36.55 18.66
N VAL A 61 19.34 -37.08 19.84
CA VAL A 61 20.31 -36.54 20.80
C VAL A 61 21.70 -36.98 20.35
N GLU A 62 22.56 -36.06 19.94
CA GLU A 62 23.98 -36.38 19.74
C GLU A 62 24.74 -36.33 21.08
N ARG A 63 25.29 -37.49 21.43
CA ARG A 63 26.17 -37.72 22.57
C ARG A 63 27.63 -37.85 22.07
N HIS A 64 28.51 -37.14 22.77
CA HIS A 64 29.91 -37.49 23.12
C HIS A 64 31.04 -37.29 22.10
N GLY A 65 31.93 -36.35 22.44
CA GLY A 65 33.38 -36.45 22.23
C GLY A 65 34.13 -36.23 23.55
N ARG A 66 34.93 -37.20 23.99
CA ARG A 66 35.77 -37.18 25.21
C ARG A 66 37.26 -36.96 24.87
N ARG A 67 38.02 -36.56 25.91
CA ARG A 67 39.50 -36.48 26.12
C ARG A 67 40.09 -35.09 25.84
N ASN A 68 41.03 -34.54 26.60
CA ASN A 68 41.83 -34.98 27.75
C ASN A 68 42.31 -33.73 28.53
N SER A 69 42.62 -33.87 29.81
CA SER A 69 43.26 -32.87 30.67
C SER A 69 44.76 -32.69 30.36
N GLU A 70 45.29 -31.46 30.39
CA GLU A 70 46.51 -31.12 31.14
C GLU A 70 46.84 -29.60 31.13
N LYS A 71 47.69 -29.21 32.10
CA LYS A 71 47.92 -27.88 32.67
C LYS A 71 48.76 -26.94 31.78
N ALA A 72 48.57 -25.61 31.96
CA ALA A 72 49.56 -24.65 32.47
C ALA A 72 49.50 -23.24 31.82
N LYS A 73 49.49 -22.23 32.71
CA LYS A 73 50.01 -20.85 32.65
C LYS A 73 50.22 -20.19 31.27
N GLY A 74 49.59 -19.03 31.09
CA GLY A 74 50.07 -18.03 30.13
C GLY A 74 49.14 -16.83 30.03
N THR A 75 49.65 -15.67 30.41
CA THR A 75 49.09 -14.33 30.19
C THR A 75 48.43 -14.15 28.82
N VAL A 76 47.14 -13.78 28.78
CA VAL A 76 46.51 -13.36 27.51
C VAL A 76 45.72 -12.08 27.73
N ARG A 77 46.11 -11.12 26.90
CA ARG A 77 45.59 -9.78 26.67
C ARG A 77 44.06 -9.75 26.65
N TYR A 78 43.49 -8.66 27.16
CA TYR A 78 42.11 -8.23 26.93
C TYR A 78 41.85 -8.14 25.41
N HIS A 79 41.50 -9.27 24.79
CA HIS A 79 40.86 -9.26 23.49
C HIS A 79 39.40 -8.93 23.77
N SER A 80 39.00 -7.70 23.43
CA SER A 80 37.62 -7.39 23.13
C SER A 80 37.16 -8.36 22.05
N GLN A 81 36.54 -9.47 22.46
CA GLN A 81 35.81 -10.35 21.56
C GLN A 81 34.74 -9.47 20.89
N ARG A 82 35.05 -9.02 19.68
CA ARG A 82 34.07 -8.46 18.76
C ARG A 82 32.95 -9.49 18.67
N ARG A 83 31.76 -9.12 19.16
CA ARG A 83 30.54 -9.91 18.99
C ARG A 83 30.46 -10.32 17.50
N PRO A 84 30.31 -11.63 17.18
CA PRO A 84 30.09 -12.04 15.81
C PRO A 84 28.85 -11.30 15.28
N SER A 85 29.05 -10.44 14.29
CA SER A 85 28.13 -9.38 13.86
C SER A 85 26.80 -9.87 13.27
N ASN A 86 26.54 -11.18 13.25
CA ASN A 86 25.33 -11.82 12.71
C ASN A 86 24.59 -12.70 13.73
N ARG A 87 24.99 -12.72 15.01
CA ARG A 87 24.23 -13.45 16.02
C ARG A 87 23.09 -12.55 16.50
N ASP A 88 21.84 -13.01 16.30
CA ASP A 88 20.66 -12.25 16.73
C ASP A 88 20.71 -12.07 18.25
N GLU A 89 20.30 -10.90 18.73
CA GLU A 89 20.18 -10.62 20.17
C GLU A 89 19.17 -11.58 20.84
N PHE A 90 18.24 -12.13 20.05
CA PHE A 90 17.31 -13.18 20.48
C PHE A 90 17.93 -14.59 20.56
N ASP A 91 19.10 -14.83 19.95
CA ASP A 91 19.84 -16.10 20.01
C ASP A 91 20.74 -16.20 21.27
N GLY A 92 20.71 -15.18 22.13
CA GLY A 92 21.41 -15.15 23.41
C GLY A 92 20.68 -15.89 24.53
N PRO A 93 21.28 -15.94 25.73
CA PRO A 93 20.56 -16.26 26.95
C PRO A 93 19.30 -15.37 27.03
N HIS A 94 18.14 -16.00 27.03
CA HIS A 94 16.85 -15.32 27.04
C HIS A 94 16.02 -15.82 28.21
N GLN A 95 15.20 -14.92 28.75
CA GLN A 95 14.22 -15.26 29.76
C GLN A 95 12.89 -15.55 29.07
N LEU A 96 12.31 -16.72 29.35
CA LEU A 96 10.92 -16.99 29.04
C LEU A 96 10.07 -16.63 30.26
N LEU A 97 8.87 -16.09 30.00
CA LEU A 97 7.87 -15.90 31.05
C LEU A 97 7.20 -17.24 31.34
N ASP A 98 6.78 -17.43 32.59
CA ASP A 98 6.00 -18.60 32.97
C ASP A 98 4.66 -18.63 32.23
N ILE A 99 4.22 -19.84 31.88
CA ILE A 99 2.96 -20.04 31.18
C ILE A 99 1.80 -19.58 32.09
N PRO A 100 0.84 -18.79 31.58
CA PRO A 100 -0.33 -18.39 32.35
C PRO A 100 -1.11 -19.62 32.85
N SER A 101 -1.82 -19.48 33.98
CA SER A 101 -2.61 -20.61 34.51
C SER A 101 -3.60 -21.17 33.46
N PRO A 102 -3.91 -22.48 33.49
CA PRO A 102 -4.86 -23.09 32.55
C PRO A 102 -6.22 -22.38 32.51
N ARG A 103 -6.65 -21.80 33.64
CA ARG A 103 -7.87 -20.99 33.73
C ARG A 103 -7.80 -19.70 32.89
N ILE A 104 -6.64 -19.04 32.87
CA ILE A 104 -6.43 -17.83 32.06
C ILE A 104 -6.40 -18.20 30.58
N ILE A 105 -5.70 -19.28 30.22
CA ILE A 105 -5.64 -19.77 28.83
C ILE A 105 -7.05 -20.12 28.33
N ALA A 106 -7.81 -20.88 29.12
CA ALA A 106 -9.19 -21.23 28.78
C ALA A 106 -10.11 -20.01 28.69
N ALA A 107 -9.87 -18.97 29.50
CA ALA A 107 -10.62 -17.71 29.40
C ALA A 107 -10.26 -16.92 28.13
N GLN A 108 -8.99 -16.92 27.72
CA GLN A 108 -8.51 -16.26 26.50
C GLN A 108 -8.91 -17.02 25.21
N GLY A 109 -9.09 -18.34 25.29
CA GLY A 109 -9.55 -19.17 24.18
C GLY A 109 -11.06 -19.14 23.93
N ARG A 110 -11.82 -18.31 24.67
CA ARG A 110 -13.25 -18.09 24.41
C ARG A 110 -13.45 -17.24 23.16
N ASP A 111 -14.61 -17.38 22.53
CA ASP A 111 -14.98 -16.55 21.39
C ASP A 111 -14.98 -15.06 21.75
N LEU A 112 -14.46 -14.24 20.83
CA LEU A 112 -14.39 -12.79 21.01
C LEU A 112 -15.80 -12.19 20.97
N PRO A 113 -16.10 -11.21 21.84
CA PRO A 113 -17.38 -10.52 21.79
C PRO A 113 -17.52 -9.75 20.46
N HIS A 114 -18.72 -9.77 19.88
CA HIS A 114 -19.02 -8.95 18.70
C HIS A 114 -19.05 -7.47 19.10
N LEU A 115 -18.29 -6.65 18.39
CA LEU A 115 -18.29 -5.20 18.59
C LEU A 115 -19.51 -4.56 17.90
N PRO A 116 -20.03 -3.42 18.41
CA PRO A 116 -21.19 -2.77 17.83
C PRO A 116 -21.00 -2.35 16.37
N THR A 117 -22.00 -2.68 15.55
CA THR A 117 -22.12 -2.31 14.13
C THR A 117 -23.46 -1.59 13.92
N ASN A 118 -23.48 -0.27 14.15
CA ASN A 118 -24.70 0.54 14.01
C ASN A 118 -24.83 1.13 12.60
N LEU A 119 -23.71 1.35 11.90
CA LEU A 119 -23.71 1.80 10.51
C LEU A 119 -23.97 0.64 9.54
N ASP A 120 -24.80 0.89 8.53
CA ASP A 120 -24.99 -0.07 7.43
C ASP A 120 -23.85 0.01 6.41
N VAL A 121 -23.77 -0.98 5.51
CA VAL A 121 -22.70 -1.08 4.49
C VAL A 121 -22.63 0.19 3.63
N SER A 122 -23.78 0.70 3.17
CA SER A 122 -23.84 1.87 2.31
C SER A 122 -23.38 3.15 3.03
N GLU A 123 -23.70 3.30 4.31
CA GLU A 123 -23.19 4.39 5.13
C GLU A 123 -21.68 4.31 5.32
N GLN A 124 -21.15 3.11 5.64
CA GLN A 124 -19.71 2.93 5.77
C GLN A 124 -18.98 3.25 4.47
N ASP A 125 -19.49 2.80 3.33
CA ASP A 125 -18.87 3.07 2.03
C ASP A 125 -18.88 4.57 1.72
N ARG A 126 -19.99 5.27 1.96
CA ARG A 126 -20.06 6.74 1.78
C ARG A 126 -19.06 7.47 2.67
N ILE A 127 -18.97 7.11 3.94
CA ILE A 127 -18.04 7.73 4.90
C ILE A 127 -16.60 7.49 4.45
N LEU A 128 -16.24 6.27 4.09
CA LEU A 128 -14.88 5.91 3.71
C LEU A 128 -14.47 6.50 2.36
N SER A 129 -15.39 6.54 1.39
CA SER A 129 -15.18 7.29 0.14
C SER A 129 -14.95 8.77 0.43
N ALA A 130 -15.77 9.40 1.28
CA ALA A 130 -15.58 10.81 1.65
C ALA A 130 -14.23 11.08 2.33
N VAL A 131 -13.75 10.16 3.17
CA VAL A 131 -12.40 10.23 3.76
C VAL A 131 -11.33 10.13 2.66
N ASN A 132 -11.44 9.14 1.77
CA ASN A 132 -10.49 8.94 0.66
C ASN A 132 -10.41 10.14 -0.28
N ASP A 133 -11.55 10.68 -0.68
CA ASP A 133 -11.61 11.80 -1.60
C ASP A 133 -10.96 13.04 -0.96
N ARG A 134 -11.27 13.30 0.31
CA ARG A 134 -10.69 14.43 1.03
C ARG A 134 -9.19 14.28 1.25
N LEU A 135 -8.71 13.09 1.59
CA LEU A 135 -7.28 12.82 1.77
C LEU A 135 -6.51 12.85 0.44
N SER A 136 -7.10 12.36 -0.64
CA SER A 136 -6.51 12.42 -1.98
C SER A 136 -6.36 13.87 -2.44
N GLN A 137 -7.38 14.71 -2.21
CA GLN A 137 -7.30 16.16 -2.45
C GLN A 137 -6.18 16.79 -1.61
N CYS A 138 -6.13 16.49 -0.31
CA CYS A 138 -5.11 17.00 0.60
C CYS A 138 -3.68 16.65 0.14
N ALA A 139 -3.45 15.40 -0.27
CA ALA A 139 -2.15 14.95 -0.79
C ALA A 139 -1.80 15.59 -2.13
N PHE A 140 -2.77 15.70 -3.04
CA PHE A 140 -2.61 16.36 -4.33
C PHE A 140 -2.15 17.81 -4.15
N ASP A 141 -2.86 18.58 -3.31
CA ASP A 141 -2.54 19.98 -3.05
C ASP A 141 -1.20 20.14 -2.34
N PHE A 142 -0.88 19.27 -1.38
CA PHE A 142 0.40 19.26 -0.69
C PHE A 142 1.57 19.00 -1.66
N VAL A 143 1.43 18.00 -2.54
CA VAL A 143 2.44 17.66 -3.55
C VAL A 143 2.62 18.78 -4.56
N ALA A 144 1.52 19.37 -5.04
CA ALA A 144 1.55 20.49 -5.97
C ALA A 144 2.16 21.76 -5.33
N LYS A 145 1.74 22.11 -4.12
CA LYS A 145 2.23 23.30 -3.39
C LYS A 145 3.74 23.31 -3.20
N TYR A 146 4.34 22.15 -2.93
CA TYR A 146 5.78 22.02 -2.70
C TYR A 146 6.53 21.44 -3.90
N GLN A 147 5.85 21.24 -5.03
CA GLN A 147 6.41 20.72 -6.28
C GLN A 147 7.22 19.43 -6.08
N PHE A 148 6.69 18.50 -5.28
CA PHE A 148 7.38 17.21 -5.08
C PHE A 148 7.34 16.36 -6.35
N PRO A 149 8.46 15.73 -6.73
CA PRO A 149 8.52 14.95 -7.96
C PRO A 149 7.65 13.70 -7.86
N ILE A 150 6.80 13.50 -8.86
CA ILE A 150 5.98 12.30 -9.02
C ILE A 150 6.66 11.40 -10.07
N PRO A 151 7.10 10.18 -9.73
CA PRO A 151 7.66 9.25 -10.71
C PRO A 151 6.65 8.92 -11.81
N LEU A 152 7.09 9.00 -13.07
CA LEU A 152 6.34 8.54 -14.23
C LEU A 152 6.42 7.02 -14.30
N GLU A 153 5.28 6.36 -14.40
CA GLU A 153 5.17 4.92 -14.64
C GLU A 153 4.62 4.73 -16.06
N PRO A 154 5.21 3.86 -16.90
CA PRO A 154 4.87 3.77 -18.32
C PRO A 154 3.40 3.43 -18.58
N ASP A 155 2.77 2.68 -17.67
CA ASP A 155 1.39 2.23 -17.80
C ASP A 155 0.37 3.17 -17.14
N LYS A 156 0.83 4.25 -16.48
CA LYS A 156 -0.05 5.17 -15.75
C LYS A 156 -0.10 6.53 -16.40
N ARG A 157 -1.31 7.10 -16.38
CA ARG A 157 -1.53 8.48 -16.83
C ARG A 157 -0.85 9.46 -15.87
N GLN A 158 -0.48 10.61 -16.41
CA GLN A 158 0.01 11.72 -15.61
C GLN A 158 -1.09 12.22 -14.68
N VAL A 159 -0.73 12.51 -13.43
CA VAL A 159 -1.65 13.05 -12.42
C VAL A 159 -2.00 14.49 -12.77
N ARG A 160 -3.28 14.77 -12.98
CA ARG A 160 -3.86 16.09 -13.28
C ARG A 160 -4.94 16.47 -12.27
N VAL A 161 -5.66 15.49 -11.73
CA VAL A 161 -6.66 15.66 -10.68
C VAL A 161 -6.36 14.71 -9.51
N PRO A 162 -6.86 15.00 -8.29
CA PRO A 162 -6.62 14.16 -7.12
C PRO A 162 -7.05 12.70 -7.30
N SER A 163 -8.14 12.47 -8.05
CA SER A 163 -8.72 11.15 -8.33
C SER A 163 -7.98 10.34 -9.39
N ASP A 164 -6.94 10.90 -10.04
CA ASP A 164 -6.08 10.12 -10.94
C ASP A 164 -5.21 9.09 -10.19
N ARG A 165 -5.19 9.17 -8.85
CA ARG A 165 -4.55 8.21 -7.95
C ARG A 165 -5.48 7.85 -6.81
N GLU A 166 -5.53 6.57 -6.49
CA GLU A 166 -6.21 6.11 -5.28
C GLU A 166 -5.45 6.57 -4.03
N TRP A 167 -6.15 6.70 -2.89
CA TRP A 167 -5.51 7.07 -1.62
C TRP A 167 -4.31 6.17 -1.27
N THR A 168 -4.40 4.87 -1.59
CA THR A 168 -3.31 3.91 -1.38
C THR A 168 -2.03 4.27 -2.16
N GLU A 169 -2.18 4.80 -3.38
CA GLU A 169 -1.07 5.26 -4.22
C GLU A 169 -0.50 6.59 -3.74
N TRP A 170 -1.35 7.49 -3.23
CA TRP A 170 -0.92 8.71 -2.55
C TRP A 170 -0.09 8.41 -1.32
N VAL A 171 -0.54 7.47 -0.46
CA VAL A 171 0.23 7.05 0.71
C VAL A 171 1.57 6.45 0.30
N TYR A 172 1.59 5.57 -0.71
CA TYR A 172 2.84 5.00 -1.22
C TYR A 172 3.82 6.10 -1.65
N LEU A 173 3.34 7.10 -2.41
CA LEU A 173 4.15 8.24 -2.84
C LEU A 173 4.67 9.06 -1.66
N LEU A 174 3.79 9.46 -0.73
CA LEU A 174 4.15 10.28 0.43
C LEU A 174 5.16 9.57 1.34
N LYS A 175 4.97 8.27 1.60
CA LYS A 175 5.95 7.44 2.33
C LYS A 175 7.30 7.40 1.62
N ARG A 176 7.31 7.24 0.29
CA ARG A 176 8.55 7.19 -0.50
C ARG A 176 9.27 8.54 -0.48
N LEU A 177 8.54 9.65 -0.59
CA LEU A 177 9.10 11.00 -0.48
C LEU A 177 9.67 11.25 0.93
N ALA A 178 8.96 10.85 1.98
CA ALA A 178 9.40 10.98 3.37
C ALA A 178 10.68 10.18 3.66
N THR A 179 10.69 8.90 3.34
CA THR A 179 11.82 7.98 3.62
C THR A 179 13.06 8.33 2.79
N LYS A 180 12.88 8.80 1.54
CA LYS A 180 13.97 9.35 0.70
C LYS A 180 14.36 10.78 1.05
N ARG A 181 13.88 11.32 2.18
CA ARG A 181 14.20 12.68 2.68
C ARG A 181 13.90 13.80 1.68
N ARG A 182 12.90 13.60 0.82
CA ARG A 182 12.46 14.61 -0.16
C ARG A 182 11.49 15.63 0.44
N ILE A 183 10.83 15.31 1.55
CA ILE A 183 9.94 16.21 2.29
C ILE A 183 10.73 16.91 3.42
N PRO A 184 10.95 18.24 3.35
CA PRO A 184 11.60 18.96 4.44
C PRO A 184 10.71 19.01 5.70
N ALA A 185 11.25 18.74 6.89
CA ALA A 185 10.44 18.70 8.12
C ALA A 185 9.63 19.98 8.36
N ARG A 186 10.17 21.16 8.02
CA ARG A 186 9.49 22.46 8.16
C ARG A 186 8.15 22.57 7.41
N VAL A 187 7.95 21.79 6.35
CA VAL A 187 6.68 21.80 5.59
C VAL A 187 5.58 21.01 6.29
N LEU A 188 5.93 20.18 7.27
CA LEU A 188 4.99 19.41 8.08
C LEU A 188 4.67 20.12 9.39
N TYR A 189 3.50 19.83 9.96
CA TYR A 189 3.11 20.33 11.28
C TYR A 189 4.11 19.89 12.34
N ASN A 190 4.62 20.84 13.12
CA ASN A 190 5.64 20.64 14.16
C ASN A 190 6.84 19.77 13.76
N GLY A 191 7.20 19.72 12.46
CA GLY A 191 8.31 18.90 12.00
C GLY A 191 8.11 17.37 12.13
N GLN A 192 6.86 16.89 12.22
CA GLN A 192 6.51 15.51 12.57
C GLN A 192 6.75 14.46 11.46
N ILE A 193 7.91 14.48 10.79
CA ILE A 193 8.26 13.54 9.72
C ILE A 193 8.26 12.07 10.17
N LYS A 194 8.69 11.81 11.41
CA LYS A 194 8.69 10.45 11.99
C LYS A 194 7.28 9.90 12.16
N GLN A 195 6.32 10.76 12.53
CA GLN A 195 4.93 10.36 12.71
C GLN A 195 4.19 10.26 11.39
N LEU A 196 4.59 11.03 10.37
CA LEU A 196 3.93 11.04 9.05
C LEU A 196 3.76 9.62 8.48
N VAL A 197 4.82 8.80 8.50
CA VAL A 197 4.75 7.43 7.95
C VAL A 197 3.73 6.59 8.70
N THR A 198 3.76 6.62 10.03
CA THR A 198 2.83 5.86 10.88
C THR A 198 1.38 6.32 10.68
N VAL A 199 1.10 7.63 10.63
CA VAL A 199 -0.29 8.09 10.44
C VAL A 199 -0.82 7.77 9.04
N LEU A 200 0.04 7.81 8.02
CA LEU A 200 -0.31 7.38 6.67
C LEU A 200 -0.67 5.89 6.66
N GLU A 201 0.11 5.04 7.34
CA GLU A 201 -0.20 3.61 7.47
C GLU A 201 -1.50 3.36 8.24
N ASN A 202 -1.74 4.07 9.33
CA ASN A 202 -2.98 3.94 10.09
C ASN A 202 -4.21 4.41 9.30
N SER A 203 -4.02 5.31 8.34
CA SER A 203 -5.08 5.72 7.41
C SER A 203 -5.29 4.71 6.26
N LEU A 204 -4.40 3.72 6.11
CA LEU A 204 -4.50 2.64 5.13
C LEU A 204 -5.21 1.42 5.73
N GLU A 205 -6.51 1.52 5.89
CA GLU A 205 -7.35 0.39 6.31
C GLU A 205 -8.55 0.27 5.38
N MET A 206 -8.24 0.27 4.08
CA MET A 206 -9.22 0.28 2.99
C MET A 206 -8.68 -0.47 1.76
N ARG A 207 -8.47 -1.78 1.88
CA ARG A 207 -8.43 -2.61 0.68
C ARG A 207 -9.86 -2.79 0.17
N HIS A 208 -10.21 -1.93 -0.79
CA HIS A 208 -11.28 -2.11 -1.80
C HIS A 208 -12.68 -1.56 -1.46
N ALA A 209 -12.78 -0.24 -1.23
CA ALA A 209 -14.07 0.45 -1.05
C ALA A 209 -15.01 0.40 -2.27
N ALA A 210 -14.54 -0.03 -3.46
CA ALA A 210 -15.32 0.10 -4.70
C ALA A 210 -15.61 -1.21 -5.46
N LYS A 211 -15.06 -2.38 -5.07
CA LYS A 211 -15.10 -3.57 -5.96
C LYS A 211 -15.60 -4.90 -5.38
N HIS A 212 -15.87 -5.02 -4.08
CA HIS A 212 -16.36 -6.29 -3.52
C HIS A 212 -17.60 -6.09 -2.64
N GLN A 213 -18.76 -6.53 -3.14
CA GLN A 213 -20.05 -6.52 -2.42
C GLN A 213 -20.04 -7.39 -1.14
N SER A 214 -19.01 -8.21 -0.93
CA SER A 214 -18.88 -9.15 0.19
C SER A 214 -18.03 -8.63 1.36
N ARG A 215 -17.84 -7.30 1.48
CA ARG A 215 -17.01 -6.74 2.54
C ARG A 215 -17.66 -6.96 3.92
N PRO A 216 -16.92 -7.49 4.91
CA PRO A 216 -17.41 -7.53 6.29
C PRO A 216 -17.65 -6.12 6.81
N ILE A 217 -18.81 -5.90 7.42
CA ILE A 217 -19.16 -4.65 8.11
C ILE A 217 -18.11 -4.38 9.19
N LYS A 218 -17.53 -3.18 9.21
CA LYS A 218 -16.62 -2.75 10.27
C LYS A 218 -17.42 -2.34 11.50
N ASP A 219 -16.87 -2.57 12.69
CA ASP A 219 -17.44 -1.99 13.91
C ASP A 219 -17.31 -0.46 13.90
N ASP A 220 -18.21 0.19 14.62
CA ASP A 220 -18.33 1.64 14.63
C ASP A 220 -17.05 2.34 15.11
N ARG A 221 -16.33 1.72 16.06
CA ARG A 221 -15.08 2.26 16.60
C ARG A 221 -14.01 2.27 15.52
N ASN A 222 -13.92 1.22 14.72
CA ASN A 222 -12.97 1.17 13.60
C ASN A 222 -13.27 2.26 12.56
N VAL A 223 -14.54 2.48 12.20
CA VAL A 223 -14.91 3.57 11.26
C VAL A 223 -14.49 4.93 11.81
N LEU A 224 -14.76 5.22 13.08
CA LEU A 224 -14.34 6.46 13.73
C LEU A 224 -12.81 6.62 13.81
N GLN A 225 -12.08 5.53 14.06
CA GLN A 225 -10.61 5.52 14.04
C GLN A 225 -10.05 5.87 12.67
N LEU A 226 -10.69 5.43 11.58
CA LEU A 226 -10.25 5.76 10.23
C LEU A 226 -10.42 7.24 9.91
N ILE A 227 -11.56 7.80 10.29
CA ILE A 227 -11.78 9.25 10.16
C ILE A 227 -10.72 10.00 10.99
N SER A 228 -10.51 9.59 12.24
CA SER A 228 -9.51 10.18 13.12
C SER A 228 -8.09 10.08 12.55
N ALA A 229 -7.71 8.95 11.95
CA ALA A 229 -6.41 8.79 11.31
C ALA A 229 -6.27 9.74 10.11
N GLY A 230 -7.32 9.87 9.29
CA GLY A 230 -7.37 10.86 8.21
C GLY A 230 -7.21 12.29 8.71
N THR A 231 -7.88 12.66 9.81
CA THR A 231 -7.73 14.00 10.43
C THR A 231 -6.28 14.26 10.83
N GLN A 232 -5.57 13.25 11.35
CA GLN A 232 -4.17 13.38 11.71
C GLN A 232 -3.25 13.54 10.48
N VAL A 233 -3.56 12.86 9.37
CA VAL A 233 -2.85 13.08 8.09
C VAL A 233 -3.03 14.52 7.64
N ALA A 234 -4.27 15.03 7.58
CA ALA A 234 -4.56 16.42 7.19
C ALA A 234 -3.84 17.43 8.08
N LYS A 235 -3.82 17.18 9.40
CA LYS A 235 -3.07 17.99 10.36
C LYS A 235 -1.58 18.01 10.07
N ILE A 236 -0.94 16.84 9.88
CA ILE A 236 0.50 16.77 9.59
C ILE A 236 0.85 17.47 8.28
N LEU A 237 -0.01 17.37 7.26
CA LEU A 237 0.15 18.05 5.97
C LEU A 237 -0.21 19.55 6.01
N LYS A 238 -0.62 20.08 7.18
CA LYS A 238 -1.03 21.48 7.39
C LYS A 238 -2.19 21.92 6.51
N ASP A 239 -3.15 21.03 6.25
CA ASP A 239 -4.38 21.36 5.53
C ASP A 239 -5.54 21.58 6.53
N ALA A 240 -5.77 22.85 6.87
CA ALA A 240 -6.82 23.24 7.80
C ALA A 240 -8.22 22.91 7.30
N SER A 241 -8.48 23.10 5.99
CA SER A 241 -9.79 22.82 5.39
C SER A 241 -10.10 21.31 5.42
N ALA A 242 -9.11 20.47 5.15
CA ALA A 242 -9.30 19.01 5.23
C ALA A 242 -9.49 18.54 6.66
N MET A 243 -8.71 19.10 7.60
CA MET A 243 -8.84 18.77 9.01
C MET A 243 -10.25 19.13 9.54
N GLU A 244 -10.75 20.32 9.24
CA GLU A 244 -12.10 20.76 9.62
C GLU A 244 -13.20 19.87 9.01
N TYR A 245 -13.06 19.52 7.73
CA TYR A 245 -14.02 18.63 7.06
C TYR A 245 -14.07 17.25 7.71
N LEU A 246 -12.91 16.65 7.98
CA LEU A 246 -12.81 15.31 8.57
C LEU A 246 -13.26 15.30 10.03
N ASP A 247 -13.01 16.37 10.78
CA ASP A 247 -13.54 16.55 12.13
C ASP A 247 -15.07 16.62 12.15
N ARG A 248 -15.68 17.40 11.25
CA ARG A 248 -17.15 17.40 11.09
C ARG A 248 -17.69 16.04 10.70
N LEU A 249 -17.03 15.34 9.76
CA LEU A 249 -17.41 14.00 9.35
C LEU A 249 -17.36 13.01 10.53
N TYR A 250 -16.35 13.13 11.41
CA TYR A 250 -16.24 12.33 12.63
C TYR A 250 -17.45 12.56 13.54
N VAL A 251 -17.72 13.83 13.88
CA VAL A 251 -18.81 14.21 14.80
C VAL A 251 -20.17 13.77 14.25
N ASP A 252 -20.42 13.98 12.96
CA ASP A 252 -21.66 13.56 12.30
C ASP A 252 -21.82 12.04 12.29
N THR A 253 -20.73 11.30 12.08
CA THR A 253 -20.72 9.84 12.09
C THR A 253 -21.02 9.31 13.50
N GLU A 254 -20.35 9.87 14.52
CA GLU A 254 -20.55 9.51 15.92
C GLU A 254 -22.00 9.78 16.37
N LYS A 255 -22.55 10.94 16.02
CA LYS A 255 -23.95 11.28 16.30
C LYS A 255 -24.92 10.27 15.67
N ARG A 256 -24.70 9.88 14.41
CA ARG A 256 -25.53 8.87 13.73
C ARG A 256 -25.48 7.50 14.42
N ILE A 257 -24.27 7.07 14.81
CA ILE A 257 -24.07 5.82 15.58
C ILE A 257 -24.88 5.88 16.87
N GLN A 258 -24.76 6.99 17.62
CA GLN A 258 -25.45 7.15 18.90
C GLN A 258 -26.97 7.18 18.73
N ASP A 259 -27.49 7.89 17.72
CA ASP A 259 -28.94 7.94 17.43
C ASP A 259 -29.51 6.55 17.08
N ARG A 260 -28.75 5.72 16.35
CA ARG A 260 -29.15 4.34 16.04
C ARG A 260 -29.09 3.44 17.28
N ARG A 261 -28.05 3.60 18.10
CA ARG A 261 -27.89 2.88 19.37
C ARG A 261 -29.06 3.18 20.32
N THR A 262 -29.40 4.45 20.52
CA THR A 262 -30.52 4.86 21.38
C THR A 262 -31.86 4.33 20.88
N ARG A 263 -32.09 4.33 19.56
CA ARG A 263 -33.31 3.74 18.97
C ARG A 263 -33.39 2.24 19.24
N ARG A 264 -32.31 1.47 19.03
CA ARG A 264 -32.27 0.03 19.32
C ARG A 264 -32.61 -0.27 20.79
N VAL A 265 -32.08 0.52 21.74
CA VAL A 265 -32.39 0.34 23.17
C VAL A 265 -33.86 0.65 23.49
N LYS A 266 -34.45 1.67 22.87
CA LYS A 266 -35.86 2.04 23.09
C LYS A 266 -36.86 0.97 22.63
N PHE A 267 -36.50 0.15 21.64
CA PHE A 267 -37.34 -0.97 21.18
C PHE A 267 -37.05 -2.30 21.89
N ALA A 268 -35.99 -2.36 22.73
CA ALA A 268 -35.60 -3.57 23.45
C ALA A 268 -36.15 -3.65 24.88
N ASN A 269 -36.70 -2.56 25.43
CA ASN A 269 -37.41 -2.53 26.71
C ASN A 269 -38.92 -2.30 26.47
N PRO A 270 -39.76 -3.35 26.53
CA PRO A 270 -41.21 -3.21 26.62
C PRO A 270 -41.67 -2.65 27.97
#